data_AF-A0A7V2CY50-F1
#
_entry.id   AF-A0A7V2CY50-F1
#
_cell.length_a   1.000
_cell.length_b   1.000
_cell.length_c   1.000
_cell.angle_alpha   90.00
_cell.angle_beta   90.00
_cell.angle_gamma   90.00
#
_symmetry.space_group_name_H-M   'P 1'
#
loop_
_entity.id
_entity.type
_entity.pdbx_description
1 polymer ?
#
loop_
_entity_poly.entity_id
_entity_poly.type
_entity_poly.pdbx_seq_one_letter_code
_entity_poly.pdbx_strand_id
1 'polypeptide(L)'
;MEDEWLEIQERKVRMRKATVEATLRPAEVSELRELGEQLFPVHDDWRVAYFEFLDAHPTERYFRAATHEGYQVLYCPAQEKGIWFIPGSGVGRIQPKGLALLKQITAGK
;
A
#
# COMPACT_ATOMS: atom_id res chain seq x y z
N MET A 1 17.45 -25.83 11.85
CA MET A 1 17.76 -24.40 11.62
C MET A 1 17.00 -23.87 10.41
N GLU A 2 17.05 -24.53 9.24
CA GLU A 2 16.33 -24.07 8.03
C GLU A 2 14.79 -24.09 8.17
N ASP A 3 14.24 -25.12 8.82
CA ASP A 3 12.78 -25.24 9.05
C ASP A 3 12.21 -24.11 9.93
N GLU A 4 12.96 -23.71 10.96
CA GLU A 4 12.56 -22.64 11.89
C GLU A 4 12.56 -21.27 11.18
N TRP A 5 13.55 -21.01 10.32
CA TRP A 5 13.59 -19.80 9.50
C TRP A 5 12.41 -19.72 8.54
N LEU A 6 12.07 -20.85 7.90
CA LEU A 6 10.92 -20.92 6.99
C LEU A 6 9.61 -20.65 7.74
N GLU A 7 9.41 -21.28 8.89
CA GLU A 7 8.21 -21.08 9.72
C GLU A 7 8.05 -19.62 10.16
N ILE A 8 9.16 -18.97 10.57
CA ILE A 8 9.16 -17.54 10.91
C ILE A 8 8.74 -16.67 9.72
N GLN A 9 9.28 -16.93 8.52
CA GLN A 9 8.93 -16.17 7.32
C GLN A 9 7.46 -16.36 6.94
N GLU A 10 6.95 -17.59 6.98
CA GLU A 10 5.55 -17.87 6.72
C GLU A 10 4.62 -17.19 7.73
N ARG A 11 4.99 -17.21 9.02
CA ARG A 11 4.22 -16.53 10.06
C ARG A 11 4.16 -15.02 9.80
N LYS A 12 5.28 -14.40 9.44
CA LYS A 12 5.33 -12.96 9.08
C LYS A 12 4.42 -12.65 7.89
N VAL A 13 4.46 -13.46 6.84
CA VAL A 13 3.59 -13.29 5.66
C VAL A 13 2.12 -13.42 6.04
N ARG A 14 1.75 -14.44 6.82
CA ARG A 14 0.38 -14.62 7.33
C ARG A 14 -0.08 -13.43 8.16
N MET A 15 0.75 -12.93 9.07
CA MET A 15 0.42 -11.78 9.91
C MET A 15 0.25 -10.50 9.08
N ARG A 16 1.14 -10.23 8.12
CA ARG A 16 0.98 -9.08 7.21
C ARG A 16 -0.35 -9.13 6.46
N LYS A 17 -0.67 -10.28 5.88
CA LYS A 17 -1.95 -10.50 5.18
C LYS A 17 -3.14 -10.19 6.10
N ALA A 18 -3.17 -10.81 7.29
CA ALA A 18 -4.27 -10.62 8.23
C ALA A 18 -4.41 -9.16 8.70
N THR A 19 -3.31 -8.45 8.96
CA THR A 19 -3.39 -7.04 9.35
C THR A 19 -3.86 -6.15 8.21
N VAL A 20 -3.40 -6.41 6.98
CA VAL A 20 -3.88 -5.68 5.80
C VAL A 20 -5.37 -5.92 5.64
N GLU A 21 -5.84 -7.17 5.66
CA GLU A 21 -7.27 -7.49 5.56
C GLU A 21 -8.12 -6.78 6.62
N ALA A 22 -7.64 -6.75 7.87
CA ALA A 22 -8.34 -6.13 8.98
C ALA A 22 -8.38 -4.60 8.92
N THR A 23 -7.34 -3.96 8.35
CA THR A 23 -7.21 -2.50 8.32
C THR A 23 -7.58 -1.89 6.97
N LEU A 24 -7.74 -2.71 5.93
CA LEU A 24 -8.02 -2.24 4.59
C LEU A 24 -9.41 -1.61 4.49
N ARG A 25 -9.41 -0.33 4.12
CA ARG A 25 -10.60 0.48 3.93
C ARG A 25 -10.50 1.33 2.67
N PRO A 26 -11.64 1.76 2.09
CA PRO A 26 -11.65 2.80 1.07
C PRO A 26 -10.95 4.07 1.57
N ALA A 27 -10.34 4.80 0.65
CA ALA A 27 -9.74 6.10 0.87
C ALA A 27 -10.20 7.08 -0.22
N GLU A 28 -10.46 8.32 0.19
CA GLU A 28 -10.84 9.39 -0.73
C GLU A 28 -9.59 10.03 -1.34
N VAL A 29 -9.71 10.57 -2.55
CA VAL A 29 -8.58 11.22 -3.24
C VAL A 29 -8.05 12.42 -2.43
N SER A 30 -8.90 13.17 -1.74
CA SER A 30 -8.47 14.25 -0.85
C SER A 30 -7.60 13.75 0.30
N GLU A 31 -8.00 12.65 0.96
CA GLU A 31 -7.18 11.99 1.99
C GLU A 31 -5.82 11.59 1.43
N LEU A 32 -5.79 11.03 0.22
CA LEU A 32 -4.56 10.62 -0.44
C LEU A 32 -3.66 11.81 -0.79
N ARG A 33 -4.22 12.96 -1.16
CA ARG A 33 -3.44 14.17 -1.42
C ARG A 33 -2.81 14.72 -0.16
N GLU A 34 -3.58 14.85 0.91
CA GLU A 34 -3.06 15.28 2.23
C GLU A 34 -1.95 14.34 2.72
N LEU A 35 -2.12 13.04 2.50
CA LEU A 35 -1.11 12.06 2.81
C LEU A 35 0.14 12.24 1.94
N GLY A 36 0.00 12.44 0.63
CA GLY A 36 1.13 12.70 -0.27
C GLY A 36 1.95 13.91 0.14
N GLU A 37 1.28 14.96 0.63
CA GLU A 37 1.94 16.16 1.17
C GLU A 37 2.81 15.87 2.39
N GLN A 38 2.36 14.96 3.26
CA GLN A 38 3.09 14.56 4.47
C GLN A 38 4.22 13.57 4.16
N LEU A 39 4.06 12.77 3.11
CA LEU A 39 4.99 11.68 2.80
C LEU A 39 6.21 12.11 2.00
N PHE A 40 6.01 12.97 1.01
CA PHE A 40 7.04 13.23 0.02
C PHE A 40 7.60 14.66 0.13
N PRO A 41 8.92 14.81 0.29
CA PRO A 41 9.59 16.11 0.16
C PRO A 41 9.28 16.78 -1.18
N VAL A 42 9.30 18.11 -1.22
CA VAL A 42 8.93 18.91 -2.40
C VAL A 42 9.71 18.54 -3.66
N HIS A 43 10.98 18.13 -3.52
CA HIS A 43 11.88 17.79 -4.63
C HIS A 43 12.07 16.28 -4.83
N ASP A 44 11.14 15.44 -4.36
CA ASP A 44 11.20 13.99 -4.52
C ASP A 44 10.48 13.55 -5.80
N ASP A 45 11.13 12.74 -6.64
CA ASP A 45 10.52 12.18 -7.85
C ASP A 45 9.28 11.33 -7.54
N TRP A 46 9.23 10.69 -6.37
CA TRP A 46 8.04 9.98 -5.91
C TRP A 46 6.85 10.90 -5.69
N ARG A 47 7.11 12.15 -5.27
CA ARG A 47 6.07 13.17 -5.09
C ARG A 47 5.37 13.43 -6.41
N VAL A 48 6.16 13.73 -7.43
CA VAL A 48 5.65 14.07 -8.77
C VAL A 48 4.82 12.91 -9.31
N ALA A 49 5.39 11.71 -9.33
CA ALA A 49 4.69 10.53 -9.84
C ALA A 49 3.41 10.19 -9.05
N TYR A 50 3.40 10.43 -7.73
CA TYR A 50 2.23 10.18 -6.89
C TYR A 50 1.08 11.16 -7.20
N PHE A 51 1.37 12.46 -7.24
CA PHE A 51 0.34 13.47 -7.51
C PHE A 51 -0.15 13.41 -8.96
N GLU A 52 0.75 13.22 -9.93
CA GLU A 52 0.35 13.00 -11.34
C GLU A 52 -0.56 11.77 -11.48
N PHE A 53 -0.30 10.71 -10.72
CA PHE A 53 -1.17 9.53 -10.73
C PHE A 53 -2.56 9.83 -10.16
N LEU A 54 -2.67 10.61 -9.09
CA LEU A 54 -3.96 11.03 -8.54
C LEU A 54 -4.71 12.00 -9.48
N ASP A 55 -3.98 12.88 -10.17
CA ASP A 55 -4.55 13.81 -11.15
C ASP A 55 -5.08 13.08 -12.40
N ALA A 56 -4.39 12.03 -12.84
CA ALA A 56 -4.83 11.21 -13.97
C ALA A 56 -6.02 10.30 -13.64
N HIS A 57 -6.28 10.03 -12.36
CA HIS A 57 -7.25 9.04 -11.89
C HIS A 57 -8.17 9.56 -10.77
N PRO A 58 -8.79 10.75 -10.90
CA PRO A 58 -9.41 11.46 -9.77
C PRO A 58 -10.69 10.80 -9.22
N THR A 59 -11.29 9.87 -9.97
CA THR A 59 -12.55 9.18 -9.62
C THR A 59 -12.36 7.69 -9.37
N GLU A 60 -11.12 7.19 -9.38
CA GLU A 60 -10.88 5.78 -9.14
C GLU A 60 -11.13 5.40 -7.69
N ARG A 61 -11.42 4.12 -7.45
CA ARG A 61 -11.50 3.60 -6.09
C ARG A 61 -10.10 3.38 -5.54
N TYR A 62 -9.84 3.94 -4.37
CA TYR A 62 -8.58 3.74 -3.66
C TYR A 62 -8.80 3.03 -2.34
N PHE A 63 -7.80 2.27 -1.92
CA PHE A 63 -7.78 1.59 -0.65
C PHE A 63 -6.50 1.91 0.10
N ARG A 64 -6.64 2.04 1.42
CA ARG A 64 -5.54 2.21 2.36
C ARG A 64 -5.58 1.11 3.41
N ALA A 65 -4.41 0.61 3.78
CA ALA A 65 -4.23 -0.37 4.85
C ALA A 65 -2.92 -0.11 5.61
N ALA A 66 -2.75 -0.78 6.74
CA ALA A 66 -1.51 -0.80 7.50
C ALA A 66 -1.08 -2.25 7.79
N THR A 67 0.21 -2.46 7.98
CA THR A 67 0.75 -3.71 8.53
C THR A 67 1.15 -3.52 9.98
N HIS A 68 1.28 -4.62 10.72
CA HIS A 68 1.71 -4.61 12.13
C HIS A 68 3.15 -4.10 12.32
N GLU A 69 3.95 -4.04 11.25
CA GLU A 69 5.33 -3.54 11.26
C GLU A 69 5.40 -2.04 10.90
N GLY A 70 4.26 -1.35 10.80
CA GLY A 70 4.20 0.09 10.54
C GLY A 70 4.21 0.48 9.07
N TYR A 71 4.23 -0.47 8.13
CA TYR A 71 4.07 -0.17 6.72
C TYR A 71 2.64 0.29 6.45
N GLN A 72 2.51 1.36 5.71
CA GLN A 72 1.25 1.79 5.13
C GLN A 72 1.18 1.34 3.69
N VAL A 73 -0.01 0.96 3.24
CA VAL A 73 -0.27 0.46 1.89
C VAL A 73 -1.33 1.32 1.24
N LEU A 74 -1.08 1.77 0.02
CA LEU A 74 -2.06 2.40 -0.86
C LEU A 74 -2.23 1.55 -2.11
N TYR A 75 -3.47 1.36 -2.54
CA TYR A 75 -3.81 0.50 -3.67
C TYR A 75 -4.97 1.06 -4.48
N CYS A 76 -4.79 1.06 -5.81
CA CYS A 76 -5.82 1.37 -6.80
C CYS A 76 -6.10 0.10 -7.62
N PRO A 77 -7.25 -0.57 -7.41
CA PRO A 77 -7.55 -1.83 -8.10
C PRO A 77 -7.71 -1.67 -9.61
N ALA A 78 -8.33 -0.58 -10.08
CA ALA A 78 -8.59 -0.35 -11.50
C ALA A 78 -7.30 -0.27 -12.33
N GLN A 79 -6.24 0.29 -11.74
CA GLN A 79 -4.94 0.43 -12.38
C GLN A 79 -3.97 -0.68 -12.00
N GLU A 80 -4.38 -1.61 -11.13
CA GLU A 80 -3.56 -2.66 -10.51
C GLU A 80 -2.21 -2.13 -9.97
N LYS A 81 -2.23 -0.93 -9.38
CA LYS A 81 -1.05 -0.23 -8.87
C LYS A 81 -1.18 -0.01 -7.38
N GLY A 82 -0.05 -0.05 -6.68
CA GLY A 82 0.01 0.28 -5.28
C GLY A 82 1.43 0.56 -4.81
N ILE A 83 1.51 1.29 -3.71
CA ILE A 83 2.76 1.61 -3.03
C ILE A 83 2.68 1.21 -1.56
N TRP A 84 3.83 0.83 -1.01
CA TRP A 84 4.03 0.79 0.44
C TRP A 84 4.92 1.95 0.85
N PHE A 85 4.73 2.44 2.07
CA PHE A 85 5.64 3.43 2.64
C PHE A 85 5.76 3.27 4.16
N ILE A 86 6.89 3.72 4.68
CA ILE A 86 7.14 3.98 6.09
C ILE A 86 7.55 5.46 6.19
N PRO A 87 6.79 6.32 6.89
CA PRO A 87 7.10 7.75 7.02
C PRO A 87 8.54 7.96 7.51
N GLY A 88 9.30 8.80 6.80
CA GLY A 88 10.70 9.11 7.13
C GLY A 88 11.71 7.99 6.87
N SER A 89 11.30 6.83 6.36
CA SER A 89 12.19 5.69 6.12
C SER A 89 12.24 5.25 4.65
N GLY A 90 11.10 5.12 3.98
CA GLY A 90 11.11 4.72 2.58
C GLY A 90 9.75 4.48 1.96
N VAL A 91 9.74 4.43 0.63
CA VAL A 91 8.59 4.17 -0.21
C VAL A 91 9.00 3.19 -1.32
N GLY A 92 8.07 2.35 -1.76
CA GLY A 92 8.30 1.46 -2.89
C GLY A 92 7.03 0.98 -3.55
N ARG A 93 7.19 0.47 -4.77
CA ARG A 93 6.09 -0.20 -5.48
C ARG A 93 5.76 -1.52 -4.80
N ILE A 94 4.47 -1.85 -4.73
CA ILE A 94 4.05 -3.18 -4.31
C ILE A 94 4.36 -4.16 -5.44
N GLN A 95 5.00 -5.27 -5.09
CA GLN A 95 5.36 -6.31 -6.05
C GLN A 95 4.13 -7.07 -6.55
N PRO A 96 4.18 -7.72 -7.73
CA PRO A 96 3.03 -8.40 -8.34
C PRO A 96 2.28 -9.36 -7.41
N LYS A 97 3.01 -10.14 -6.59
CA LYS A 97 2.40 -11.05 -5.61
C LYS A 97 1.55 -10.31 -4.55
N GLY A 98 2.03 -9.15 -4.10
CA GLY A 98 1.29 -8.30 -3.16
C GLY A 98 0.07 -7.64 -3.81
N LEU A 99 0.18 -7.21 -5.06
CA LEU A 99 -0.94 -6.65 -5.83
C LEU A 99 -2.05 -7.69 -6.04
N ALA A 100 -1.69 -8.94 -6.38
CA ALA A 100 -2.65 -10.02 -6.55
C ALA A 100 -3.42 -10.30 -5.25
N LEU A 101 -2.74 -10.25 -4.10
CA LEU A 101 -3.36 -10.40 -2.79
C LEU A 101 -4.31 -9.23 -2.48
N LEU A 102 -3.89 -7.99 -2.71
CA LEU A 102 -4.74 -6.81 -2.50
C LEU A 102 -5.98 -6.85 -3.38
N LYS A 103 -5.83 -7.23 -4.66
CA LYS A 103 -6.95 -7.41 -5.59
C LYS A 103 -7.98 -8.39 -5.05
N GLN A 104 -7.54 -9.54 -4.53
CA GLN A 104 -8.42 -10.54 -3.92
C GLN A 104 -9.17 -9.98 -2.70
N ILE A 105 -8.48 -9.24 -1.82
CA ILE A 105 -9.06 -8.67 -0.61
C ILE A 105 -10.09 -7.59 -0.97
N THR A 106 -9.81 -6.76 -1.97
CA THR A 106 -10.70 -5.67 -2.39
C THR A 106 -11.88 -6.11 -3.22
N ALA A 107 -11.84 -7.28 -3.87
CA ALA A 107 -12.93 -7.76 -4.72
C ALA A 107 -14.26 -7.93 -3.96
N GLY A 108 -14.21 -8.06 -2.64
CA GLY A 108 -15.38 -8.13 -1.76
C GLY A 108 -15.79 -6.81 -1.08
N LYS A 109 -15.23 -5.65 -1.48
CA LYS A 109 -15.48 -4.32 -0.88
C LYS A 109 -15.82 -3.28 -1.95
#